data_AF-A0A916VX39-F1
#
_entry.id   AF-A0A916VX39-F1
#
_cell.length_a   1.000
_cell.length_b   1.000
_cell.length_c   1.000
_cell.angle_alpha   90.00
_cell.angle_beta   90.00
_cell.angle_gamma   90.00
#
_symmetry.space_group_name_H-M   'P 1'
#
loop_
_entity.id
_entity.type
_entity.pdbx_description
1 polymer ?
#
loop_
_entity_poly.entity_id
_entity_poly.type
_entity_poly.pdbx_seq_one_letter_code
_entity_poly.pdbx_strand_id
1 'polypeptide(L)'
;MAACCKQVATREARSAITKWAIGFGVVDLLPLAHLVMDKGAISLVIEVGSIFDVYLDRTEAKEIIETVMPDYLNGHKVAHGILDLIPGVGWKAKSIVGMISTLEFGDIVIDYFNDYSDLPD
;
A
#
# COMPACT_ATOMS: atom_id res chain seq x y z
N MET A 1 7.07 -15.40 4.37
CA MET A 1 8.01 -16.04 5.31
C MET A 1 8.02 -15.11 6.50
N ALA A 2 7.60 -15.59 7.67
CA ALA A 2 7.55 -14.76 8.86
C ALA A 2 8.96 -14.35 9.30
N ALA A 3 9.11 -13.09 9.71
CA ALA A 3 10.33 -12.59 10.29
C ALA A 3 10.54 -13.15 11.71
N CYS A 4 11.78 -13.11 12.21
CA CYS A 4 12.09 -13.63 13.55
C CYS A 4 11.67 -12.70 14.71
N CYS A 5 11.48 -11.40 14.44
CA CYS A 5 11.03 -10.40 15.40
C CYS A 5 10.44 -9.17 14.67
N LYS A 6 9.74 -8.31 15.41
CA LYS A 6 9.10 -7.09 14.89
C LYS A 6 10.09 -6.13 14.24
N GLN A 7 11.30 -6.03 14.78
CA GLN A 7 12.34 -5.18 14.18
C GLN A 7 12.74 -5.64 12.78
N VAL A 8 12.90 -6.95 12.57
CA VAL A 8 13.21 -7.53 11.25
C VAL A 8 11.99 -7.43 10.33
N ALA A 9 10.80 -7.74 10.86
CA ALA A 9 9.54 -7.64 10.12
C ALA A 9 9.32 -6.23 9.56
N THR A 10 9.50 -5.21 10.40
CA THR A 10 9.39 -3.79 10.01
C THR A 10 10.37 -3.43 8.89
N ARG A 11 11.62 -3.90 8.97
CA ARG A 11 12.63 -3.61 7.95
C ARG A 11 12.30 -4.28 6.61
N GLU A 12 11.87 -5.54 6.65
CA GLU A 12 11.48 -6.29 5.45
C GLU A 12 10.20 -5.71 4.83
N ALA A 13 9.21 -5.38 5.65
CA ALA A 13 7.98 -4.74 5.23
C ALA A 13 8.25 -3.39 4.54
N ARG A 14 9.09 -2.52 5.11
CA ARG A 14 9.47 -1.24 4.46
C ARG A 14 10.12 -1.45 3.10
N SER A 15 10.95 -2.48 2.96
CA SER A 15 11.57 -2.84 1.68
C SER A 15 10.53 -3.30 0.66
N ALA A 16 9.57 -4.14 1.07
CA ALA A 16 8.46 -4.58 0.23
C ALA A 16 7.56 -3.40 -0.19
N ILE A 17 7.16 -2.56 0.76
CA ILE A 17 6.36 -1.35 0.51
C ILE A 17 7.07 -0.40 -0.45
N THR A 18 8.38 -0.20 -0.31
CA THR A 18 9.14 0.65 -1.24
C THR A 18 9.07 0.11 -2.68
N LYS A 19 9.17 -1.21 -2.87
CA LYS A 19 9.03 -1.83 -4.19
C LYS A 19 7.61 -1.65 -4.74
N TRP A 20 6.60 -1.81 -3.90
CA TRP A 20 5.21 -1.56 -4.26
C TRP A 20 4.99 -0.09 -4.65
N ALA A 21 5.52 0.86 -3.89
CA ALA A 21 5.41 2.29 -4.17
C ALA A 21 6.02 2.65 -5.52
N ILE A 22 7.19 2.10 -5.85
CA ILE A 22 7.81 2.27 -7.18
C ILE A 22 6.93 1.65 -8.26
N GLY A 23 6.44 0.42 -8.04
CA GLY A 23 5.57 -0.29 -8.99
C GLY A 23 4.27 0.47 -9.26
N PHE A 24 3.64 0.99 -8.22
CA PHE A 24 2.45 1.83 -8.32
C PHE A 24 2.74 3.14 -9.02
N GLY A 25 3.83 3.84 -8.69
CA GLY A 25 4.24 5.04 -9.41
C GLY A 25 4.38 4.82 -10.92
N VAL A 26 4.88 3.65 -11.35
CA VAL A 26 4.97 3.31 -12.78
C VAL A 26 3.59 2.99 -13.37
N VAL A 27 2.78 2.18 -12.69
CA VAL A 27 1.42 1.81 -13.16
C VAL A 27 0.52 3.03 -13.26
N ASP A 28 0.71 4.00 -12.37
CA ASP A 28 -0.11 5.20 -12.25
C ASP A 28 0.05 6.19 -13.43
N LEU A 29 1.06 5.98 -14.27
CA LEU A 29 1.21 6.67 -15.56
C LEU A 29 0.20 6.17 -16.61
N LEU A 30 -0.48 5.04 -16.37
CA LEU A 30 -1.47 4.49 -17.28
C LEU A 30 -2.86 5.06 -17.00
N PRO A 31 -3.64 5.36 -18.04
CA PRO A 31 -5.05 5.66 -17.87
C PRO A 31 -5.76 4.45 -17.23
N LEU A 32 -6.70 4.72 -16.30
CA LEU A 32 -7.44 3.70 -15.53
C LEU A 32 -6.60 2.86 -14.54
N ALA A 33 -5.39 3.31 -14.19
CA ALA A 33 -4.52 2.63 -13.21
C ALA A 33 -5.19 2.32 -11.86
N HIS A 34 -6.17 3.14 -11.45
CA HIS A 34 -6.91 2.96 -10.19
C HIS A 34 -7.52 1.55 -10.03
N LEU A 35 -7.95 0.90 -11.12
CA LEU A 35 -8.53 -0.46 -11.08
C LEU A 35 -7.50 -1.53 -10.67
N VAL A 36 -6.22 -1.32 -11.01
CA VAL A 36 -5.13 -2.23 -10.67
C VAL A 36 -4.57 -1.90 -9.30
N MET A 37 -4.52 -0.62 -8.94
CA MET A 37 -4.01 -0.13 -7.66
C MET A 37 -4.85 -0.60 -6.47
N ASP A 38 -6.19 -0.66 -6.60
CA ASP A 38 -7.06 -1.22 -5.54
C ASP A 38 -6.70 -2.68 -5.21
N LYS A 39 -6.49 -3.50 -6.25
CA LYS A 39 -6.08 -4.91 -6.08
C LYS A 39 -4.66 -5.01 -5.54
N GLY A 40 -3.78 -4.11 -5.97
CA GLY A 40 -2.41 -4.03 -5.50
C GLY A 40 -2.34 -3.69 -4.00
N ALA A 41 -3.15 -2.74 -3.53
CA ALA A 41 -3.17 -2.33 -2.12
C ALA A 41 -3.56 -3.51 -1.22
N ILE A 42 -4.56 -4.30 -1.63
CA ILE A 42 -4.93 -5.54 -0.93
C ILE A 42 -3.75 -6.53 -0.89
N SER A 43 -3.09 -6.73 -2.04
CA SER A 43 -1.93 -7.62 -2.11
C SER A 43 -0.74 -7.14 -1.26
N LEU A 44 -0.52 -5.83 -1.18
CA LEU A 44 0.49 -5.23 -0.31
C LEU A 44 0.19 -5.56 1.15
N VAL A 45 -1.04 -5.36 1.62
CA VAL A 45 -1.42 -5.67 3.01
C VAL A 45 -1.25 -7.16 3.32
N ILE A 46 -1.64 -8.05 2.40
CA ILE A 46 -1.43 -9.50 2.56
C ILE A 46 0.07 -9.83 2.65
N GLU A 47 0.89 -9.25 1.77
CA GLU A 47 2.33 -9.49 1.77
C GLU A 47 2.97 -8.99 3.07
N VAL A 48 2.67 -7.76 3.49
CA VAL A 48 3.17 -7.19 4.74
C VAL A 48 2.69 -8.00 5.94
N GLY A 49 1.41 -8.37 6.00
CA GLY A 49 0.89 -9.26 7.04
C GLY A 49 1.68 -10.57 7.12
N SER A 50 1.98 -11.19 5.97
CA SER A 50 2.75 -12.44 5.91
C SER A 50 4.21 -12.33 6.40
N ILE A 51 4.78 -11.12 6.39
CA ILE A 51 6.10 -10.82 6.96
C ILE A 51 5.99 -10.76 8.50
N PHE A 52 4.87 -10.24 9.00
CA PHE A 52 4.52 -10.16 10.42
C PHE A 52 3.89 -11.44 10.99
N ASP A 53 3.94 -12.55 10.25
CA ASP A 53 3.28 -13.83 10.60
C ASP A 53 1.74 -13.76 10.73
N VAL A 54 1.12 -12.76 10.10
CA VAL A 54 -0.33 -12.60 10.04
C VAL A 54 -0.83 -13.03 8.66
N TYR A 55 -1.52 -14.17 8.62
CA TYR A 55 -2.08 -14.70 7.38
C TYR A 55 -3.48 -14.13 7.14
N LEU A 56 -3.62 -13.40 6.03
CA LEU A 56 -4.85 -12.72 5.66
C LEU A 56 -5.39 -13.23 4.34
N ASP A 57 -6.71 -13.36 4.25
CA ASP A 57 -7.39 -13.43 2.97
C ASP A 57 -7.67 -12.02 2.38
N ARG A 58 -8.22 -11.98 1.16
CA ARG A 58 -8.51 -10.70 0.48
C ARG A 58 -9.58 -9.86 1.17
N THR A 59 -10.50 -10.49 1.88
CA THR A 59 -11.58 -9.81 2.61
C THR A 59 -11.01 -9.17 3.86
N GLU A 60 -10.25 -9.92 4.64
CA GLU A 60 -9.62 -9.43 5.87
C GLU A 60 -8.64 -8.28 5.57
N ALA A 61 -7.83 -8.42 4.51
CA ALA A 61 -6.95 -7.35 4.08
C ALA A 61 -7.70 -6.08 3.64
N LYS A 62 -8.89 -6.24 3.02
CA LYS A 62 -9.75 -5.11 2.65
C LYS A 62 -10.34 -4.42 3.88
N GLU A 63 -10.76 -5.18 4.88
CA GLU A 63 -11.26 -4.64 6.15
C GLU A 63 -10.17 -3.86 6.91
N ILE A 64 -8.92 -4.36 6.90
CA ILE A 64 -7.79 -3.63 7.46
C ILE A 64 -7.58 -2.30 6.72
N ILE A 65 -7.59 -2.29 5.38
CA ILE A 65 -7.49 -1.05 4.59
C ILE A 65 -8.58 -0.06 5.00
N GLU A 66 -9.82 -0.51 5.06
CA GLU A 66 -10.98 0.33 5.42
C GLU A 66 -10.89 0.84 6.87
N THR A 67 -10.24 0.09 7.76
CA THR A 67 -10.06 0.46 9.17
C THR A 67 -8.95 1.48 9.35
N VAL A 68 -7.78 1.24 8.75
CA VAL A 68 -6.58 2.06 8.97
C VAL A 68 -6.54 3.30 8.08
N MET A 69 -7.18 3.23 6.90
CA MET A 69 -7.22 4.35 5.96
C MET A 69 -8.51 4.31 5.12
N PRO A 70 -9.67 4.61 5.72
CA PRO A 70 -10.99 4.48 5.09
C PRO A 70 -11.12 5.24 3.77
N ASP A 71 -10.43 6.38 3.66
CA ASP A 71 -10.44 7.21 2.46
C ASP A 71 -9.36 6.84 1.43
N TYR A 72 -8.51 5.83 1.68
CA TYR A 72 -7.43 5.49 0.75
C TYR A 72 -7.95 5.09 -0.64
N LEU A 73 -8.96 4.23 -0.68
CA LEU A 73 -9.57 3.73 -1.91
C LEU A 73 -10.43 4.80 -2.62
N ASN A 74 -10.99 5.75 -1.87
CA ASN A 74 -11.82 6.83 -2.43
C ASN A 74 -10.98 8.03 -2.87
N GLY A 75 -9.93 8.37 -2.11
CA GLY A 75 -8.98 9.43 -2.40
C GLY A 75 -8.18 9.18 -3.67
N HIS A 76 -7.77 7.93 -3.91
CA HIS A 76 -7.14 7.54 -5.19
C HIS A 76 -8.06 7.79 -6.39
N LYS A 77 -9.36 7.49 -6.30
CA LYS A 77 -10.31 7.72 -7.41
C LYS A 77 -10.47 9.19 -7.76
N VAL A 78 -10.50 10.07 -6.77
CA VAL A 78 -10.64 11.52 -6.98
C VAL A 78 -9.35 12.14 -7.51
N ALA A 79 -8.19 11.79 -6.95
CA ALA A 79 -6.89 12.28 -7.40
C ALA A 79 -6.59 11.86 -8.84
N HIS A 80 -6.93 10.62 -9.20
CA HIS A 80 -6.80 10.13 -10.58
C HIS A 80 -7.69 10.91 -11.55
N GLY A 81 -8.96 11.16 -11.21
CA GLY A 81 -9.89 11.85 -12.10
C GLY A 81 -9.48 13.27 -12.49
N ILE A 82 -8.80 14.01 -11.58
CA ILE A 82 -8.35 15.37 -11.84
C ILE A 82 -7.00 15.38 -12.56
N LEU A 83 -6.06 14.53 -12.15
CA LEU A 83 -4.69 14.53 -12.68
C LEU A 83 -4.58 13.79 -14.02
N ASP A 84 -5.49 12.87 -14.34
CA ASP A 84 -5.55 12.21 -15.65
C ASP A 84 -5.87 13.21 -16.79
N LEU A 85 -6.46 14.37 -16.49
CA LEU A 85 -6.87 15.40 -17.46
C LEU A 85 -5.73 16.31 -17.93
N ILE A 86 -4.54 16.25 -17.30
CA ILE A 86 -3.38 17.08 -17.66
C ILE A 86 -2.22 16.19 -18.11
N PRO A 87 -2.08 15.92 -19.41
CA PRO A 87 -1.02 15.06 -19.94
C PRO A 87 0.38 15.59 -19.59
N GLY A 88 1.31 14.67 -19.34
CA GLY A 88 2.71 15.00 -19.04
C GLY A 88 2.93 15.42 -17.59
N VAL A 89 2.63 16.67 -17.23
CA VAL A 89 2.89 17.19 -15.87
C VAL A 89 1.92 16.60 -14.84
N GLY A 90 0.64 16.47 -15.18
CA GLY A 90 -0.36 15.85 -14.30
C GLY A 90 -0.05 14.37 -14.05
N TRP A 91 0.35 13.64 -15.09
CA TRP A 91 0.71 12.22 -14.95
C TRP A 91 1.97 11.98 -14.11
N LYS A 92 2.99 12.85 -14.24
CA LYS A 92 4.17 12.79 -13.37
C LYS A 92 3.84 13.14 -11.92
N ALA A 93 3.02 14.17 -11.70
CA ALA A 93 2.59 14.55 -10.36
C ALA A 93 1.78 13.43 -9.71
N LYS A 94 0.87 12.81 -10.47
CA LYS A 94 0.06 11.66 -10.05
C LYS A 94 0.93 10.48 -9.63
N SER A 95 1.89 10.08 -10.48
CA SER A 95 2.87 9.02 -10.18
C SER A 95 3.64 9.27 -8.86
N ILE A 96 4.08 10.51 -8.62
CA ILE A 96 4.76 10.89 -7.37
C ILE A 96 3.79 10.81 -6.18
N VAL A 97 2.58 11.33 -6.32
CA VAL A 97 1.55 11.31 -5.27
C VAL A 97 1.16 9.87 -4.93
N GLY A 98 0.99 9.00 -5.92
CA GLY A 98 0.71 7.58 -5.72
C GLY A 98 1.84 6.87 -4.98
N MET A 99 3.10 7.16 -5.34
CA MET A 99 4.27 6.62 -4.63
C MET A 99 4.31 7.07 -3.16
N ILE A 100 4.13 8.37 -2.90
CA ILE A 100 4.12 8.92 -1.53
C ILE A 100 2.97 8.32 -0.72
N SER A 101 1.76 8.30 -1.28
CA SER A 101 0.57 7.73 -0.61
C SER A 101 0.77 6.25 -0.28
N THR A 102 1.48 5.50 -1.12
CA THR A 102 1.79 4.09 -0.87
C THR A 102 2.79 3.91 0.27
N LEU A 103 3.79 4.79 0.38
CA LEU A 103 4.75 4.78 1.48
C LEU A 103 4.05 5.09 2.81
N GLU A 104 3.24 6.16 2.84
CA GLU A 104 2.45 6.54 4.02
C GLU A 104 1.48 5.43 4.44
N PHE A 105 0.74 4.88 3.48
CA PHE A 105 -0.16 3.75 3.72
C PHE A 105 0.60 2.53 4.25
N GLY A 106 1.76 2.22 3.66
CA GLY A 106 2.58 1.10 4.11
C GLY A 106 3.11 1.27 5.54
N ASP A 107 3.51 2.49 5.94
CA ASP A 107 3.92 2.76 7.32
C ASP A 107 2.75 2.56 8.31
N ILE A 108 1.53 3.00 7.96
CA ILE A 108 0.33 2.75 8.77
C ILE A 108 0.05 1.25 8.91
N VAL A 109 0.20 0.50 7.82
CA VAL A 109 0.00 -0.96 7.82
C VAL A 109 1.08 -1.66 8.67
N ILE A 110 2.32 -1.20 8.63
CA ILE A 110 3.39 -1.69 9.51
C ILE A 110 3.04 -1.44 10.98
N ASP A 111 2.59 -0.23 11.32
CA ASP A 111 2.21 0.11 12.69
C ASP A 111 1.06 -0.77 13.18
N TYR A 112 0.05 -1.01 12.34
CA TYR A 112 -1.01 -1.97 12.61
C TYR A 112 -0.45 -3.37 12.92
N PHE A 113 0.39 -3.94 12.07
CA PHE A 113 0.91 -5.29 12.36
C PHE A 113 1.95 -5.34 13.49
N ASN A 114 2.63 -4.24 13.80
CA ASN A 114 3.47 -4.18 15.00
C ASN A 114 2.65 -4.30 16.29
N ASP A 115 1.45 -3.71 16.31
CA ASP A 115 0.54 -3.78 17.46
C ASP A 115 -0.19 -5.12 17.56
N TYR A 116 -0.51 -5.76 16.43
CA TYR A 116 -1.37 -6.95 16.37
C TYR A 116 -0.65 -8.27 16.06
N SER A 117 0.65 -8.28 15.76
CA SER A 117 1.41 -9.53 15.56
C SER A 117 1.92 -10.12 16.87
N ASP A 118 1.99 -11.45 16.92
CA ASP A 118 2.56 -12.23 18.02
C ASP A 118 4.11 -12.35 17.93
N LEU A 119 4.73 -11.68 16.97
CA LEU A 119 6.19 -11.68 16.85
C LEU A 119 6.82 -11.06 18.11
N PRO A 120 7.95 -11.60 18.59
CA PRO A 120 8.70 -10.97 19.67
C PRO A 120 9.25 -9.61 19.19
N ASP A 121 9.39 -8.67 20.12
CA ASP A 121 9.95 -7.34 19.84
C ASP A 121 11.37 -7.42 19.24
#